data_AF-A0AAJ6DIY6-F1
#
_entry.id   AF-A0AAJ6DIY6-F1
#
_cell.length_a   1.000
_cell.length_b   1.000
_cell.length_c   1.000
_cell.angle_alpha   90.00
_cell.angle_beta   90.00
_cell.angle_gamma   90.00
#
_symmetry.space_group_name_H-M   'P 1'
#
loop_
_entity.id
_entity.type
_entity.pdbx_description
1 polymer ?
#
loop_
_entity_poly.entity_id
_entity_poly.type
_entity_poly.pdbx_seq_one_letter_code
_entity_poly.pdbx_strand_id
1 'polypeptide(L)' 'MPRTQEDHSGFEGPLYLAETAENRWVGHAEAHDCSMLVTDSKAASGMLQRYGKTRSQALSHHATASLLEQMRGA' A
#
# COMPACT_ATOMS: atom_id res chain seq x y z
N MET A 1 -12.00 -7.79 -24.43
CA MET A 1 -11.59 -7.24 -23.12
C MET A 1 -12.12 -5.82 -22.99
N PRO A 2 -12.52 -5.36 -21.80
CA PRO A 2 -12.97 -4.00 -21.59
C PRO A 2 -11.87 -3.02 -22.00
N ARG A 3 -12.23 -1.95 -22.71
CA ARG A 3 -11.28 -0.89 -23.12
C ARG A 3 -11.07 0.16 -22.02
N THR A 4 -11.92 0.12 -20.99
CA THR A 4 -11.91 1.01 -19.83
C THR A 4 -12.33 0.18 -18.64
N GLN A 5 -11.50 0.14 -17.61
CA GLN A 5 -11.76 -0.52 -16.34
C GLN A 5 -11.31 0.48 -15.27
N GLU A 6 -12.28 1.16 -14.66
CA GLU A 6 -12.04 2.18 -13.64
C GLU A 6 -11.63 1.52 -12.31
N ASP A 7 -12.25 0.39 -11.98
CA ASP A 7 -11.91 -0.40 -10.80
C ASP A 7 -10.82 -1.42 -11.11
N HIS A 8 -9.70 -1.31 -10.38
CA HIS A 8 -8.68 -2.35 -10.41
C HIS A 8 -9.26 -3.61 -9.75
N SER A 9 -9.72 -4.58 -10.55
CA SER A 9 -10.29 -5.85 -10.08
C SER A 9 -9.30 -6.72 -9.28
N GLY A 10 -8.05 -6.27 -9.14
CA GLY A 10 -7.02 -6.82 -8.27
C GLY A 10 -6.49 -5.81 -7.24
N PHE A 11 -7.26 -4.78 -6.88
CA PHE A 11 -6.94 -3.98 -5.70
C PHE A 11 -7.17 -4.86 -4.47
N GLU A 12 -6.12 -5.57 -4.08
CA GLU A 12 -6.04 -6.18 -2.76
C GLU A 12 -6.09 -5.02 -1.76
N GLY A 13 -7.07 -5.07 -0.86
CA GLY A 13 -7.49 -3.98 0.00
C GLY A 13 -6.38 -3.41 0.91
N PRO A 14 -6.74 -2.59 1.91
CA PRO A 14 -5.76 -1.83 2.64
C PRO A 14 -4.74 -2.73 3.37
N LEU A 15 -3.47 -2.34 3.28
CA LEU A 15 -2.34 -2.92 4.01
C LEU A 15 -1.95 -1.97 5.15
N TYR A 16 -1.96 -2.47 6.38
CA TYR A 16 -1.50 -1.74 7.55
C TYR A 16 -0.29 -2.44 8.19
N LEU A 17 0.63 -1.63 8.70
CA LEU A 17 1.79 -2.07 9.47
C LEU A 17 1.86 -1.24 10.74
N ALA A 18 2.01 -1.89 11.88
CA ALA A 18 2.15 -1.25 13.18
C ALA A 18 3.30 -1.85 13.96
N GLU A 19 4.08 -0.98 14.61
CA GLU A 19 5.08 -1.38 15.58
C GLU A 19 4.44 -1.36 16.98
N THR A 20 4.64 -2.45 17.71
CA THR A 20 4.19 -2.59 19.10
C THR A 20 5.17 -1.90 20.05
N ALA A 21 4.76 -1.66 21.30
CA ALA A 21 5.63 -1.10 22.33
C ALA A 21 6.87 -1.98 22.60
N GLU A 22 6.82 -3.28 22.30
CA GLU A 22 7.94 -4.20 22.40
C GLU A 22 8.85 -4.22 21.15
N ASN A 23 8.71 -3.25 20.24
CA ASN A 23 9.45 -3.17 18.97
C ASN A 23 9.25 -4.38 18.05
N ARG A 24 8.05 -4.99 18.10
CA ARG A 24 7.65 -6.05 17.15
C ARG A 24 6.65 -5.50 16.16
N TRP A 25 6.81 -5.91 14.90
CA TRP A 25 5.90 -5.51 13.83
C TRP A 25 4.74 -6.48 13.66
N VAL A 26 3.56 -5.93 13.45
CA VAL A 26 2.33 -6.64 13.11
C VAL A 26 1.80 -6.06 11.81
N GLY A 27 1.35 -6.92 10.91
CA GLY A 27 0.70 -6.53 9.67
C GLY A 27 -0.79 -6.84 9.68
N HIS A 28 -1.57 -6.05 8.97
CA HIS A 28 -2.96 -6.35 8.66
C HIS A 28 -3.19 -6.14 7.17
N ALA A 29 -3.97 -7.02 6.55
CA ALA A 29 -4.33 -6.93 5.15
C ALA A 29 -5.75 -7.43 4.94
N GLU A 30 -6.46 -6.76 4.03
CA GLU A 30 -7.76 -7.22 3.53
C GLU A 30 -7.62 -7.61 2.07
N ALA A 31 -8.12 -8.79 1.70
CA ALA A 31 -8.10 -9.25 0.31
C ALA A 31 -9.22 -10.26 0.09
N HIS A 32 -9.97 -10.12 -1.01
CA HIS A 32 -10.98 -11.11 -1.43
C HIS A 32 -11.90 -11.59 -0.30
N ASP A 33 -12.55 -10.65 0.38
CA ASP A 33 -13.42 -10.88 1.55
C ASP A 33 -12.75 -11.56 2.76
N CYS A 34 -11.42 -11.65 2.77
CA CYS A 34 -10.63 -12.10 3.90
C CYS A 34 -9.98 -10.92 4.62
N SER A 35 -9.97 -10.99 5.95
CA SER A 35 -9.22 -10.08 6.82
C SER A 35 -8.15 -10.89 7.55
N MET A 36 -6.88 -10.48 7.43
CA MET A 36 -5.74 -11.23 7.97
C MET A 36 -4.91 -10.36 8.90
N LEU A 37 -4.71 -10.84 10.13
CA LEU A 37 -3.74 -10.29 11.07
C LEU A 37 -2.46 -11.15 11.06
N VAL A 38 -1.32 -10.54 10.75
CA VAL A 38 -0.03 -11.19 10.62
C VAL A 38 0.87 -10.80 11.79
N THR A 39 1.06 -11.74 12.72
CA THR A 39 1.90 -11.56 13.92
C THR A 39 3.23 -12.32 13.85
N ASP A 40 3.40 -13.22 12.87
CA ASP A 40 4.68 -13.88 12.61
C ASP A 40 5.70 -12.85 12.11
N SER A 41 6.88 -12.82 12.75
CA SER A 41 7.89 -11.79 12.51
C SER A 41 8.50 -11.89 11.11
N LYS A 42 8.64 -13.10 10.55
CA LYS A 42 9.18 -13.32 9.21
C LYS A 42 8.19 -12.83 8.15
N ALA A 43 6.91 -13.16 8.31
CA ALA A 43 5.84 -12.70 7.42
C ALA A 43 5.68 -11.17 7.48
N ALA A 44 5.65 -10.58 8.67
CA ALA A 44 5.56 -9.13 8.86
C ALA A 44 6.77 -8.39 8.27
N SER A 45 7.99 -8.94 8.41
CA SER A 45 9.19 -8.39 7.78
C SER A 45 9.10 -8.37 6.25
N GLY A 46 8.52 -9.41 5.63
CA GLY A 46 8.24 -9.41 4.19
C GLY A 46 7.26 -8.30 3.76
N MET A 47 6.25 -8.02 4.59
CA MET A 47 5.30 -6.92 4.34
C MET A 47 5.99 -5.55 4.46
N LEU A 48 6.84 -5.34 5.47
CA LEU A 48 7.64 -4.12 5.64
C LEU A 48 8.54 -3.84 4.45
N GLN A 49 9.25 -4.85 3.93
CA GLN A 49 10.13 -4.67 2.77
C GLN A 49 9.36 -4.24 1.52
N ARG A 50 8.19 -4.86 1.28
CA ARG A 50 7.30 -4.45 0.19
C ARG A 50 6.83 -3.02 0.35
N TYR A 51 6.35 -2.66 1.54
CA TYR A 51 5.92 -1.30 1.84
C TYR A 51 7.06 -0.28 1.64
N GLY A 52 8.26 -0.57 2.15
CA GLY A 52 9.42 0.30 2.02
C GLY A 52 9.81 0.53 0.56
N LYS A 53 9.79 -0.51 -0.28
CA LYS A 53 10.06 -0.40 -1.72
C LYS A 53 9.01 0.49 -2.41
N THR A 54 7.73 0.24 -2.19
CA THR A 54 6.65 1.04 -2.79
C THR A 54 6.73 2.50 -2.34
N ARG A 55 6.93 2.74 -1.04
CA ARG A 55 7.06 4.11 -0.49
C ARG A 55 8.26 4.85 -1.07
N SER A 56 9.37 4.17 -1.33
CA SER A 56 10.56 4.80 -1.94
C SER A 56 10.34 5.28 -3.37
N GLN A 57 9.35 4.72 -4.07
CA GLN A 57 8.96 5.10 -5.42
C GLN A 57 7.84 6.14 -5.42
N ALA A 58 7.24 6.45 -4.26
CA ALA A 58 6.19 7.44 -4.15
C ALA A 58 6.75 8.85 -4.37
N LEU A 59 6.01 9.66 -5.11
CA LEU A 59 6.34 11.07 -5.29
C LEU A 59 6.24 11.83 -3.95
N SER A 60 7.08 12.86 -3.80
CA SER A 60 6.92 13.80 -2.70
C SER A 60 5.60 14.56 -2.85
N HIS A 61 5.07 15.13 -1.76
CA HIS A 61 3.82 15.89 -1.80
C HIS A 61 3.84 17.02 -2.84
N HIS A 62 4.97 17.72 -2.98
CA HIS A 62 5.13 18.76 -3.99
C HIS A 62 5.10 18.19 -5.41
N ALA A 63 5.84 17.11 -5.67
CA ALA A 63 5.85 16.48 -7.00
C ALA A 63 4.48 15.90 -7.37
N THR A 64 3.76 15.33 -6.42
CA THR A 64 2.37 14.90 -6.60
C THR A 64 1.45 16.07 -6.96
N ALA A 65 1.54 17.19 -6.24
CA ALA A 65 0.73 18.38 -6.52
C ALA A 65 1.00 18.93 -7.93
N SER A 66 2.27 19.10 -8.31
CA SER A 66 2.64 19.56 -9.65
C SER A 66 2.14 18.62 -10.75
N LEU A 67 2.22 17.30 -10.54
CA LEU A 67 1.69 16.32 -11.49
C LEU A 67 0.17 16.46 -11.65
N LEU A 68 -0.57 16.63 -10.55
CA LEU A 68 -2.03 16.81 -10.58
C LEU A 68 -2.44 18.10 -11.30
N GLU A 69 -1.69 19.18 -11.15
CA GLU A 69 -1.92 20.44 -11.87
C GLU A 69 -1.72 20.25 -13.38
N GLN A 70 -0.63 19.61 -13.79
CA GLN A 70 -0.35 19.30 -15.20
C GLN A 70 -1.43 18.40 -15.81
N MET A 71 -1.88 17.37 -15.08
CA MET A 71 -2.96 16.47 -15.54
C MET A 71 -4.30 17.20 -15.74
N ARG A 72 -4.54 18.28 -15.01
CA ARG A 72 -5.73 19.13 -15.15
C ARG A 72 -5.65 20.09 -16.35
N GLY A 73 -4.53 20.10 -17.08
CA GLY A 73 -4.33 20.93 -18.27
C GLY A 73 -3.79 22.33 -17.99
N ALA A 74 -3.12 22.51 -16.85
CA ALA A 74 -2.25 23.67 -16.62
C ALA A 74 -0.94 23.53 -17.41
#